data_AF-A0A2K6V1P5-F1
#
_entry.id   AF-A0A2K6V1P5-F1
#
_cell.length_a   1.000
_cell.length_b   1.000
_cell.length_c   1.000
_cell.angle_alpha   90.00
_cell.angle_beta   90.00
_cell.angle_gamma   90.00
#
_symmetry.space_group_name_H-M   'P 1'
#
loop_
_entity.id
_entity.type
_entity.pdbx_description
1 polymer ?
#
loop_
_entity_poly.entity_id
_entity_poly.type
_entity_poly.pdbx_seq_one_letter_code
_entity_poly.pdbx_strand_id
1 'polypeptide(L)'
;MSTRESFNPESYELDKSFRLTRFTELKGTGCKVPQDVLQKLLESLQENHFQEDEQFLGAVMPRLGIGMDTCVIPLRHGGLSLVQTTDYIYPIVDDPYMMGRIACANVLSDLYAMGVTECDNMLMLLGVSNKMTDRGLLICLPREQAARFCAEIKSPKYGEGHQAWIIGIVEKGNRTARIIDKPRIIEVAPQVATQNVNPTPGATS
;
A
#
# COMPACT_ATOMS: atom_id res chain seq x y z
N MET A 1 -11.51 -23.59 -12.07
CA MET A 1 -11.13 -22.35 -11.35
C MET A 1 -12.21 -22.10 -10.31
N SER A 2 -11.86 -22.07 -9.02
CA SER A 2 -12.82 -21.73 -7.96
C SER A 2 -13.19 -20.25 -8.08
N THR A 3 -14.47 -19.94 -8.21
CA THR A 3 -14.97 -18.57 -8.22
C THR A 3 -14.92 -18.03 -6.80
N ARG A 4 -14.08 -17.01 -6.57
CA ARG A 4 -14.02 -16.30 -5.29
C ARG A 4 -15.40 -15.70 -4.98
N GLU A 5 -15.90 -15.94 -3.78
CA GLU A 5 -17.13 -15.35 -3.29
C GLU A 5 -17.00 -13.83 -3.15
N SER A 6 -18.10 -13.11 -3.38
CA SER A 6 -18.14 -11.66 -3.22
C SER A 6 -17.86 -11.27 -1.76
N PHE A 7 -17.17 -10.15 -1.56
CA PHE A 7 -16.87 -9.64 -0.23
C PHE A 7 -18.16 -9.35 0.56
N ASN A 8 -18.29 -9.98 1.73
CA ASN A 8 -19.33 -9.73 2.71
C ASN A 8 -18.68 -9.25 4.02
N PRO A 9 -18.90 -8.00 4.47
CA PRO A 9 -18.29 -7.48 5.70
C PRO A 9 -18.55 -8.35 6.95
N GLU A 10 -19.76 -8.90 7.08
CA GLU A 10 -20.17 -9.69 8.26
C GLU A 10 -19.35 -10.98 8.39
N SER A 11 -18.87 -11.53 7.26
CA SER A 11 -17.97 -12.71 7.25
C SER A 11 -16.57 -12.42 7.80
N TYR A 12 -16.24 -11.15 8.01
CA TYR A 12 -14.95 -10.68 8.55
C TYR A 12 -15.13 -9.90 9.86
N GLU A 13 -16.24 -10.09 10.57
CA GLU A 13 -16.55 -9.40 11.84
C GLU A 13 -16.65 -7.86 11.70
N LEU A 14 -16.89 -7.36 10.49
CA LEU A 14 -17.12 -5.95 10.23
C LEU A 14 -18.62 -5.64 10.25
N ASP A 15 -18.95 -4.39 10.57
CA ASP A 15 -20.34 -3.92 10.49
C ASP A 15 -20.88 -4.11 9.06
N LYS A 16 -22.14 -4.54 8.92
CA LYS A 16 -22.79 -4.77 7.62
C LYS A 16 -22.78 -3.52 6.72
N SER A 17 -22.77 -2.34 7.33
CA SER A 17 -22.67 -1.05 6.66
C SER A 17 -21.24 -0.68 6.25
N PHE A 18 -20.21 -1.45 6.63
CA PHE A 18 -18.83 -1.20 6.24
C PHE A 18 -18.69 -1.12 4.72
N ARG A 19 -18.00 -0.07 4.26
CA ARG A 19 -17.70 0.19 2.86
C ARG A 19 -16.32 0.80 2.79
N LEU A 20 -15.39 0.16 2.07
CA LEU A 20 -14.03 0.67 1.93
C LEU A 20 -14.01 2.04 1.22
N THR A 21 -14.95 2.25 0.30
CA THR A 21 -15.11 3.52 -0.42
C THR A 21 -15.52 4.69 0.47
N ARG A 22 -16.08 4.47 1.68
CA ARG A 22 -16.40 5.55 2.63
C ARG A 22 -15.18 6.28 3.18
N PHE A 23 -14.00 5.68 3.07
CA PHE A 23 -12.75 6.27 3.54
C PHE A 23 -12.10 7.22 2.53
N THR A 24 -12.75 7.48 1.39
CA THR A 24 -12.32 8.48 0.42
C THR A 24 -13.49 9.33 -0.05
N GLU A 25 -13.22 10.58 -0.40
CA GLU A 25 -14.19 11.42 -1.10
C GLU A 25 -13.95 11.27 -2.60
N LEU A 26 -14.76 10.43 -3.25
CA LEU A 26 -14.74 10.29 -4.70
C LEU A 26 -15.33 11.56 -5.33
N LYS A 27 -14.47 12.50 -5.74
CA LYS A 27 -14.88 13.60 -6.61
C LYS A 27 -14.99 13.08 -8.04
N GLY A 28 -16.09 13.39 -8.72
CA GLY A 28 -16.42 12.84 -10.05
C GLY A 28 -15.39 13.11 -11.16
N THR A 29 -14.42 13.99 -10.94
CA THR A 29 -13.31 14.28 -11.88
C THR A 29 -11.98 13.63 -11.50
N GLY A 30 -11.96 12.73 -10.51
CA GLY A 30 -10.76 12.05 -10.04
C GLY A 30 -9.97 12.82 -8.99
N CYS A 31 -8.99 12.15 -8.37
CA CYS A 31 -8.14 12.71 -7.30
C CYS A 31 -6.77 13.19 -7.80
N LYS A 32 -6.51 13.11 -9.12
CA LYS A 32 -5.23 13.54 -9.71
C LYS A 32 -5.21 15.07 -9.83
N VAL A 33 -4.05 15.67 -9.57
CA VAL A 33 -3.81 17.08 -9.85
C VAL A 33 -3.95 17.30 -11.37
N PRO A 34 -4.66 18.35 -11.84
CA PRO A 34 -4.77 18.65 -13.26
C PRO A 34 -3.39 18.76 -13.92
N GLN A 35 -3.29 18.28 -15.16
CA GLN A 35 -2.01 18.16 -15.88
C GLN A 35 -1.28 19.50 -16.02
N ASP A 36 -2.00 20.58 -16.34
CA ASP A 36 -1.46 21.93 -16.50
C ASP A 36 -0.92 22.51 -15.18
N VAL A 37 -1.57 22.19 -14.07
CA VAL A 37 -1.10 22.55 -12.72
C VAL A 37 0.12 21.73 -12.34
N LEU A 38 0.10 20.42 -12.60
CA LEU A 38 1.20 19.52 -12.30
C LEU A 38 2.48 19.91 -13.06
N GLN A 39 2.37 20.21 -14.37
CA GLN A 39 3.52 20.62 -15.17
C GLN A 39 4.19 21.88 -14.60
N LYS A 40 3.40 22.90 -14.25
CA LYS A 40 3.91 24.14 -13.63
C LYS A 40 4.62 23.89 -12.30
N LEU A 41 4.11 22.97 -11.48
CA LEU A 41 4.73 22.63 -10.20
C LEU A 41 6.06 21.87 -10.36
N LEU A 42 6.28 21.20 -11.50
CA LEU A 42 7.45 20.37 -11.75
C LEU A 42 8.53 21.05 -12.62
N GLU A 43 8.31 22.29 -13.09
CA GLU A 43 9.23 23.02 -13.98
C GLU A 43 10.68 23.01 -13.45
N SER A 44 10.88 23.31 -12.17
CA SER A 44 12.22 23.37 -11.55
C SER A 44 12.94 22.01 -11.46
N LEU A 45 12.19 20.90 -11.50
CA LEU A 45 12.77 19.55 -11.51
C LEU A 45 13.16 19.11 -12.93
N GLN A 46 12.49 19.64 -13.96
CA GLN A 46 12.82 19.37 -15.36
C GLN A 46 14.10 20.08 -15.79
N GLU A 47 14.37 21.28 -15.26
CA GLU A 47 15.57 22.08 -15.60
C GLU A 47 16.90 21.40 -15.21
N ASN A 48 16.88 20.48 -14.24
CA ASN A 48 18.09 19.83 -13.71
C ASN A 48 18.54 18.57 -14.49
N HIS A 49 17.86 18.19 -15.57
CA HIS A 49 18.10 16.89 -16.25
C HIS A 49 18.84 16.95 -17.59
N PHE A 50 19.36 18.10 -18.02
CA PHE A 50 20.16 18.24 -19.25
C PHE A 50 21.67 18.00 -19.05
N GLN A 51 22.06 16.98 -18.28
CA GLN A 51 23.43 16.49 -18.33
C GLN A 51 23.50 15.34 -19.34
N GLU A 52 24.37 15.54 -20.34
CA GLU A 52 24.54 14.82 -21.60
C GLU A 52 24.38 13.30 -21.49
N ASP A 53 23.79 12.69 -22.54
CA ASP A 53 23.67 11.24 -22.71
C ASP A 53 25.02 10.56 -22.40
N GLU A 54 25.09 9.73 -21.36
CA GLU A 54 26.31 8.98 -21.06
C GLU A 54 26.57 7.99 -22.20
N GLN A 55 27.64 8.26 -22.95
CA GLN A 55 28.05 7.45 -24.08
C GLN A 55 28.82 6.22 -23.56
N PHE A 56 28.14 5.07 -23.47
CA PHE A 56 28.78 3.80 -23.11
C PHE A 56 28.95 2.94 -24.37
N LEU A 57 30.20 2.59 -24.70
CA LEU A 57 30.55 1.72 -25.84
C LEU A 57 29.97 2.14 -27.20
N GLY A 58 29.79 3.46 -27.44
CA GLY A 58 29.31 3.98 -28.72
C GLY A 58 27.79 3.85 -28.96
N ALA A 59 27.03 3.33 -27.99
CA ALA A 59 25.57 3.32 -28.02
C ALA A 59 25.02 4.45 -27.13
N VAL A 60 24.15 5.29 -27.70
CA VAL A 60 23.40 6.30 -26.94
C VAL A 60 22.32 5.56 -26.15
N MET A 61 22.42 5.60 -24.82
CA MET A 61 21.41 5.00 -23.94
C MET A 61 20.31 6.03 -23.66
N PRO A 62 19.05 5.76 -24.05
CA PRO A 62 17.98 6.74 -23.88
C PRO A 62 17.68 6.96 -22.39
N ARG A 63 17.66 8.23 -21.98
CA ARG A 63 17.16 8.66 -20.67
C ARG A 63 15.73 9.19 -20.82
N LEU A 64 14.81 8.70 -20.00
CA LEU A 64 13.43 9.17 -19.95
C LEU A 64 13.14 9.79 -18.58
N GLY A 65 12.80 11.07 -18.56
CA GLY A 65 12.54 11.85 -17.35
C GLY A 65 11.06 12.09 -17.09
N ILE A 66 10.77 13.18 -16.38
CA ILE A 66 9.40 13.60 -16.03
C ILE A 66 8.57 13.83 -17.28
N GLY A 67 7.36 13.22 -17.34
CA GLY A 67 6.37 13.47 -18.39
C GLY A 67 5.84 12.20 -19.07
N MET A 68 6.45 11.05 -18.81
CA MET A 68 6.03 9.74 -19.31
C MET A 68 5.64 8.81 -18.15
N ASP A 69 5.02 7.67 -18.48
CA ASP A 69 4.50 6.71 -17.49
C ASP A 69 5.60 6.08 -16.61
N THR A 70 6.85 6.05 -17.08
CA THR A 70 8.00 5.58 -16.31
C THR A 70 9.19 6.49 -16.52
N CYS A 71 10.17 6.42 -15.61
CA CYS A 71 11.50 6.95 -15.90
C CYS A 71 12.47 5.84 -16.31
N VAL A 72 13.39 6.18 -17.22
CA VAL A 72 14.46 5.30 -17.72
C VAL A 72 15.79 5.97 -17.41
N ILE A 73 16.59 5.35 -16.55
CA ILE A 73 17.83 5.93 -16.03
C ILE A 73 18.98 4.95 -16.31
N PRO A 74 19.94 5.30 -17.21
CA PRO A 74 21.13 4.48 -17.43
C PRO A 74 21.91 4.23 -16.14
N LEU A 75 22.34 2.98 -15.94
CA LEU A 75 23.15 2.59 -14.78
C LEU A 75 24.65 2.72 -15.09
N ARG A 76 25.44 3.03 -14.05
CA ARG A 76 26.91 3.12 -14.12
C ARG A 76 27.58 1.81 -14.55
N HIS A 77 26.92 0.68 -14.25
CA HIS A 77 27.31 -0.64 -14.72
C HIS A 77 26.68 -0.80 -16.12
N GLY A 78 27.40 -0.30 -17.13
CA GLY A 78 26.84 -0.05 -18.47
C GLY A 78 26.13 -1.25 -19.12
N GLY A 79 25.24 -0.93 -20.06
CA GLY A 79 24.37 -1.88 -20.75
C GLY A 79 23.04 -2.18 -20.03
N LEU A 80 22.80 -1.57 -18.86
CA LEU A 80 21.54 -1.68 -18.11
C LEU A 80 20.96 -0.30 -17.80
N SER A 81 19.63 -0.20 -17.81
CA SER A 81 18.89 0.98 -17.39
C SER A 81 17.90 0.61 -16.30
N LEU A 82 17.79 1.45 -15.27
CA LEU A 82 16.72 1.37 -14.28
C LEU A 82 15.43 1.89 -14.92
N VAL A 83 14.39 1.07 -14.90
CA VAL A 83 13.02 1.46 -15.25
C VAL A 83 12.18 1.41 -13.99
N GLN A 84 11.54 2.52 -13.63
CA GLN A 84 10.69 2.57 -12.44
C GLN A 84 9.50 3.51 -12.62
N THR A 85 8.43 3.22 -11.89
CA THR A 85 7.22 4.03 -11.77
C THR A 85 6.69 3.93 -10.34
N THR A 86 5.86 4.89 -9.94
CA THR A 86 5.12 4.88 -8.68
C THR A 86 3.73 5.49 -8.92
N ASP A 87 2.69 4.83 -8.45
CA ASP A 87 1.34 5.37 -8.44
C ASP A 87 0.61 4.92 -7.16
N TYR A 88 -0.41 5.68 -6.77
CA TYR A 88 -1.32 5.31 -5.69
C TYR A 88 -2.73 5.76 -6.02
N ILE A 89 -3.70 4.95 -5.61
CA ILE A 89 -5.11 5.24 -5.81
C ILE A 89 -5.87 5.10 -4.49
N TYR A 90 -6.89 5.92 -4.32
CA TYR A 90 -7.82 5.78 -3.21
C TYR A 90 -8.80 4.63 -3.46
N PRO A 91 -9.45 4.08 -2.42
CA PRO A 91 -10.43 3.01 -2.59
C PRO A 91 -11.54 3.33 -3.59
N ILE A 92 -11.65 2.54 -4.66
CA ILE A 92 -12.72 2.66 -5.67
C ILE A 92 -13.71 1.50 -5.66
N VAL A 93 -13.40 0.42 -4.93
CA VAL A 93 -14.29 -0.72 -4.72
C VAL A 93 -14.32 -1.06 -3.23
N ASP A 94 -15.44 -1.62 -2.78
CA ASP A 94 -15.63 -1.97 -1.36
C ASP A 94 -14.92 -3.26 -0.94
N ASP A 95 -14.56 -4.09 -1.91
CA ASP A 95 -13.84 -5.34 -1.70
C ASP A 95 -12.33 -5.09 -1.54
N PRO A 96 -11.76 -5.29 -0.33
CA PRO A 96 -10.35 -4.95 -0.07
C PRO A 96 -9.35 -5.78 -0.90
N TYR A 97 -9.67 -7.04 -1.17
CA TYR A 97 -8.81 -7.91 -1.98
C TYR A 97 -8.78 -7.45 -3.43
N MET A 98 -9.96 -7.14 -3.99
CA MET A 98 -10.03 -6.59 -5.35
C MET A 98 -9.39 -5.21 -5.43
N MET A 99 -9.56 -4.36 -4.40
CA MET A 99 -8.90 -3.07 -4.33
C MET A 99 -7.38 -3.20 -4.39
N GLY A 100 -6.79 -4.12 -3.62
CA GLY A 100 -5.35 -4.41 -3.68
C GLY A 100 -4.89 -4.90 -5.04
N ARG A 101 -5.68 -5.75 -5.71
CA ARG A 101 -5.38 -6.21 -7.08
C ARG A 101 -5.44 -5.08 -8.10
N ILE A 102 -6.42 -4.19 -7.99
CA ILE A 102 -6.56 -3.02 -8.87
C ILE A 102 -5.38 -2.06 -8.64
N ALA A 103 -5.02 -1.78 -7.39
CA ALA A 103 -3.89 -0.91 -7.06
C ALA A 103 -2.57 -1.47 -7.61
N CYS A 104 -2.33 -2.77 -7.44
CA CYS A 104 -1.14 -3.44 -8.00
C CYS A 104 -1.14 -3.40 -9.54
N ALA A 105 -2.28 -3.68 -10.18
CA ALA A 105 -2.41 -3.61 -11.63
C ALA A 105 -2.17 -2.19 -12.18
N ASN A 106 -2.62 -1.16 -11.47
CA ASN A 106 -2.40 0.24 -11.83
C ASN A 106 -0.92 0.65 -11.75
N VAL A 107 -0.16 0.16 -10.77
CA VAL A 107 1.29 0.43 -10.72
C VAL A 107 2.03 -0.32 -11.83
N LEU A 108 1.62 -1.56 -12.12
CA LEU A 108 2.26 -2.36 -13.17
C LEU A 108 1.92 -1.89 -14.59
N SER A 109 0.78 -1.23 -14.80
CA SER A 109 0.36 -0.80 -16.14
C SER A 109 1.36 0.16 -16.78
N ASP A 110 2.01 1.00 -15.98
CA ASP A 110 3.01 1.95 -16.46
C ASP A 110 4.26 1.24 -17.01
N LEU A 111 4.72 0.17 -16.35
CA LEU A 111 5.82 -0.66 -16.87
C LEU A 111 5.42 -1.34 -18.18
N TYR A 112 4.21 -1.89 -18.24
CA TYR A 112 3.70 -2.56 -19.45
C TYR A 112 3.48 -1.60 -20.61
N ALA A 113 3.09 -0.34 -20.35
CA ALA A 113 2.97 0.70 -21.37
C ALA A 113 4.29 0.98 -22.08
N MET A 114 5.41 0.78 -21.38
CA MET A 114 6.77 0.92 -21.91
C MET A 114 7.34 -0.39 -22.49
N GLY A 115 6.54 -1.45 -22.57
CA GLY A 115 6.95 -2.75 -23.09
C GLY A 115 7.79 -3.59 -22.11
N VAL A 116 7.91 -3.17 -20.84
CA VAL A 116 8.62 -3.92 -19.81
C VAL A 116 7.69 -4.98 -19.22
N THR A 117 7.92 -6.25 -19.55
CA THR A 117 7.04 -7.36 -19.15
C THR A 117 7.42 -8.02 -17.82
N GLU A 118 8.62 -7.77 -17.31
CA GLU A 118 9.11 -8.32 -16.05
C GLU A 118 9.31 -7.21 -15.02
N CYS A 119 8.91 -7.47 -13.77
CA CYS A 119 9.08 -6.55 -12.65
C CYS A 119 10.00 -7.21 -11.62
N ASP A 120 11.17 -6.63 -11.40
CA ASP A 120 12.18 -7.17 -10.47
C ASP A 120 11.75 -7.04 -9.01
N ASN A 121 11.23 -5.88 -8.63
CA ASN A 121 10.83 -5.56 -7.26
C ASN A 121 9.61 -4.63 -7.25
N MET A 122 8.80 -4.74 -6.20
CA MET A 122 7.65 -3.86 -5.95
C MET A 122 7.64 -3.41 -4.49
N LEU A 123 7.43 -2.12 -4.27
CA LEU A 123 7.19 -1.53 -2.96
C LEU A 123 5.73 -1.11 -2.85
N MET A 124 5.16 -1.20 -1.65
CA MET A 124 3.75 -0.86 -1.40
C MET A 124 3.64 0.44 -0.63
N LEU A 125 2.95 1.42 -1.21
CA LEU A 125 2.51 2.62 -0.50
C LEU A 125 1.12 2.36 0.09
N LEU A 126 1.00 2.47 1.41
CA LEU A 126 -0.24 2.20 2.14
C LEU A 126 -0.63 3.40 3.00
N GLY A 127 -1.82 3.96 2.73
CA GLY A 127 -2.46 4.96 3.57
C GLY A 127 -3.58 4.33 4.39
N VAL A 128 -3.61 4.59 5.69
CA VAL A 128 -4.64 4.08 6.61
C VAL A 128 -5.52 5.24 7.04
N SER A 129 -6.83 5.11 6.87
CA SER A 129 -7.75 6.15 7.28
C SER A 129 -7.79 6.25 8.80
N ASN A 130 -7.56 7.44 9.34
CA ASN A 130 -7.75 7.73 10.77
C ASN A 130 -9.21 7.65 11.22
N LYS A 131 -10.16 7.58 10.27
CA LYS A 131 -11.59 7.37 10.52
C LYS A 131 -11.97 5.89 10.60
N MET A 132 -11.05 4.98 10.29
CA MET A 132 -11.28 3.54 10.38
C MET A 132 -11.17 3.12 11.85
N THR A 133 -12.30 2.77 12.45
CA THR A 133 -12.41 2.37 13.87
C THR A 133 -12.09 0.89 14.11
N ASP A 134 -11.99 0.09 13.04
CA ASP A 134 -11.97 -1.36 13.14
C ASP A 134 -10.53 -1.92 13.09
N ARG A 135 -10.26 -2.81 14.04
CA ARG A 135 -8.94 -3.07 14.65
C ARG A 135 -8.07 -4.04 13.84
N GLY A 136 -7.59 -3.63 12.67
CA GLY A 136 -6.68 -4.48 11.89
C GLY A 136 -5.78 -3.71 10.96
N LEU A 137 -4.54 -3.44 11.39
CA LEU A 137 -3.50 -2.87 10.55
C LEU A 137 -2.60 -3.99 10.01
N LEU A 138 -2.62 -4.22 8.69
CA LEU A 138 -1.73 -5.18 8.04
C LEU A 138 -0.50 -4.45 7.50
N ILE A 139 0.68 -4.84 7.97
CA ILE A 139 1.96 -4.24 7.56
C ILE A 139 2.89 -5.35 7.06
N CYS A 140 3.44 -5.17 5.86
CA CYS A 140 4.47 -6.04 5.31
C CYS A 140 5.85 -5.46 5.63
N LEU A 141 6.68 -6.21 6.36
CA LEU A 141 8.04 -5.82 6.76
C LEU A 141 9.01 -6.98 6.52
N PRO A 142 10.30 -6.71 6.28
CA PRO A 142 11.34 -7.72 6.37
C PRO A 142 11.26 -8.48 7.71
N ARG A 143 11.54 -9.78 7.72
CA ARG A 143 11.33 -10.66 8.88
C ARG A 143 11.88 -10.09 10.19
N GLU A 144 13.09 -9.55 10.16
CA GLU A 144 13.74 -8.96 11.34
C GLU A 144 13.02 -7.70 11.84
N GLN A 145 12.50 -6.89 10.92
CA GLN A 145 11.74 -5.67 11.23
C GLN A 145 10.33 -6.00 11.70
N ALA A 146 9.67 -7.01 11.12
CA ALA A 146 8.36 -7.47 11.56
C ALA A 146 8.38 -7.93 13.04
N ALA A 147 9.44 -8.65 13.44
CA ALA A 147 9.62 -9.09 14.81
C ALA A 147 9.84 -7.92 15.78
N ARG A 148 10.71 -6.96 15.42
CA ARG A 148 10.94 -5.73 16.20
C ARG A 148 9.68 -4.89 16.32
N PHE A 149 8.96 -4.70 15.23
CA PHE A 149 7.71 -3.95 15.17
C PHE A 149 6.65 -4.60 16.06
N CYS A 150 6.48 -5.92 16.02
CA CYS A 150 5.56 -6.62 16.92
C CYS A 150 5.94 -6.46 18.40
N ALA A 151 7.24 -6.45 18.72
CA ALA A 151 7.71 -6.24 20.09
C ALA A 151 7.49 -4.80 20.56
N GLU A 152 7.67 -3.83 19.67
CA GLU A 152 7.44 -2.41 19.92
C GLU A 152 5.94 -2.09 20.12
N ILE A 153 5.06 -2.65 19.30
CA ILE A 153 3.60 -2.47 19.41
C ILE A 153 3.06 -3.09 20.71
N LYS A 154 3.67 -4.18 21.18
CA LYS A 154 3.36 -4.80 22.48
C LYS A 154 3.98 -4.07 23.67
N SER A 155 4.89 -3.12 23.43
CA SER A 155 5.57 -2.39 24.48
C SER A 155 4.61 -1.42 25.16
N PRO A 156 4.77 -1.15 26.47
CA PRO A 156 4.01 -0.13 27.19
C PRO A 156 4.23 1.30 26.65
N LYS A 157 5.23 1.48 25.78
CA LYS A 157 5.60 2.78 25.20
C LYS A 157 4.46 3.42 24.39
N TYR A 158 3.49 2.64 23.93
CA TYR A 158 2.32 3.07 23.14
C TYR A 158 0.98 2.95 23.90
N GLY A 159 0.99 2.84 25.22
CA GLY A 159 -0.23 2.66 26.04
C GLY A 159 -0.31 1.28 26.67
N GLU A 160 -1.51 0.69 26.79
CA GLU A 160 -1.74 -0.62 27.43
C GLU A 160 -1.12 -1.84 26.68
N GLY A 161 -0.28 -1.61 25.67
CA GLY A 161 0.29 -2.65 24.83
C GLY A 161 -0.75 -3.19 23.85
N HIS A 162 -0.53 -2.95 22.56
CA HIS A 162 -1.41 -3.47 21.53
C HIS A 162 -0.99 -4.88 21.13
N GLN A 163 -1.96 -5.71 20.76
CA GLN A 163 -1.67 -7.05 20.29
C GLN A 163 -1.18 -6.99 18.83
N ALA A 164 -0.11 -7.72 18.54
CA ALA A 164 0.50 -7.79 17.22
C ALA A 164 0.98 -9.21 16.93
N TRP A 165 0.76 -9.66 15.71
CA TRP A 165 1.12 -11.01 15.26
C TRP A 165 1.69 -10.97 13.85
N ILE A 166 2.65 -11.85 13.59
CA ILE A 166 3.13 -12.12 12.24
C ILE A 166 2.23 -13.21 11.67
N ILE A 167 1.43 -12.86 10.67
CA ILE A 167 0.42 -13.76 10.09
C ILE A 167 0.91 -14.52 8.85
N GLY A 168 2.11 -14.19 8.34
CA GLY A 168 2.69 -14.81 7.17
C GLY A 168 4.16 -14.42 6.97
N ILE A 169 4.86 -15.20 6.15
CA ILE A 169 6.25 -14.95 5.75
C ILE A 169 6.27 -14.95 4.22
N VAL A 170 6.91 -13.93 3.63
CA VAL A 170 7.18 -13.89 2.19
C VAL A 170 8.60 -14.40 1.98
N GLU A 171 8.73 -15.50 1.25
CA GLU A 171 10.02 -16.09 0.88
C GLU A 171 10.23 -15.94 -0.63
N LYS A 172 11.49 -15.80 -1.07
CA LYS A 172 11.83 -15.75 -2.50
C LYS A 172 11.49 -17.12 -3.12
N GLY A 173 10.63 -17.14 -4.13
CA GLY A 173 10.17 -18.38 -4.75
C GLY A 173 9.48 -18.19 -6.09
N ASN A 174 8.92 -19.26 -6.64
CA ASN A 174 8.36 -19.33 -8.00
C ASN A 174 6.98 -18.68 -8.14
N ARG A 175 6.72 -17.55 -7.46
CA ARG A 175 5.46 -16.79 -7.50
C ARG A 175 4.23 -17.59 -7.01
N THR A 176 4.40 -18.48 -6.02
CA THR A 176 3.31 -19.29 -5.45
C THR A 176 2.97 -18.88 -4.02
N ALA A 177 1.68 -18.74 -3.70
CA ALA A 177 1.18 -18.64 -2.32
C ALA A 177 0.67 -20.00 -1.85
N ARG A 178 0.99 -20.39 -0.61
CA ARG A 178 0.51 -21.64 0.01
C ARG A 178 -0.06 -21.34 1.39
N ILE A 179 -1.23 -21.91 1.68
CA ILE A 179 -1.79 -21.95 3.02
C ILE A 179 -1.14 -23.14 3.74
N ILE A 180 -0.72 -22.94 4.99
CA ILE A 180 -0.09 -23.98 5.80
C ILE A 180 -1.18 -24.99 6.21
N ASP A 181 -0.94 -26.30 6.04
CA ASP A 181 -1.95 -27.36 6.27
C ASP A 181 -2.56 -27.36 7.68
N LYS A 182 -1.83 -26.83 8.66
CA LYS A 182 -2.28 -26.71 10.06
C LYS A 182 -2.04 -25.28 10.53
N PRO A 183 -2.92 -24.33 10.20
CA PRO A 183 -2.76 -22.96 10.64
C PRO A 183 -2.85 -22.89 12.17
N ARG A 184 -1.99 -22.07 12.78
CA ARG A 184 -2.14 -21.74 14.20
C ARG A 184 -3.31 -20.77 14.34
N ILE A 185 -4.37 -21.22 14.99
CA ILE A 185 -5.51 -20.36 15.35
C ILE A 185 -5.11 -19.56 16.59
N ILE A 186 -5.28 -18.25 16.52
CA ILE A 186 -5.06 -17.33 17.63
C ILE A 186 -6.41 -16.71 17.95
N GLU A 187 -7.02 -17.15 19.04
CA GLU A 187 -8.26 -16.56 19.54
C GLU A 187 -7.95 -15.23 20.24
N VAL A 188 -8.63 -14.17 19.80
CA VAL A 188 -8.47 -12.82 20.35
C VAL A 188 -9.73 -12.48 21.14
N ALA A 189 -9.63 -12.44 22.46
CA ALA A 189 -10.72 -12.00 23.30
C ALA A 189 -10.95 -10.48 23.08
N PRO A 190 -12.21 -10.03 22.90
CA PRO A 190 -12.50 -8.61 22.76
C PRO A 190 -12.04 -7.88 24.03
N GLN A 191 -11.14 -6.91 23.89
CA GLN A 191 -10.88 -5.93 24.95
C GLN A 191 -12.15 -5.10 25.12
N VAL A 192 -12.94 -5.45 26.13
CA VAL A 192 -14.05 -4.64 26.64
C VAL A 192 -13.43 -3.36 27.15
N ALA A 193 -13.63 -2.26 26.43
CA ALA A 193 -13.34 -0.94 26.96
C ALA A 193 -14.30 -0.74 28.15
N THR A 194 -13.78 -0.84 29.37
CA THR A 194 -14.51 -0.41 30.57
C THR A 194 -14.77 1.07 30.43
N GLN A 195 -15.95 1.43 29.94
CA GLN A 195 -16.47 2.78 30.10
C GLN A 195 -16.65 3.00 31.61
N ASN A 196 -15.73 3.76 32.21
CA ASN A 196 -15.94 4.35 33.52
C ASN A 196 -17.10 5.34 33.41
N VAL A 197 -18.32 4.87 33.65
CA VAL A 197 -19.47 5.72 33.88
C VAL A 197 -19.25 6.39 35.23
N ASN A 198 -18.76 7.62 35.22
CA ASN A 198 -18.80 8.48 36.40
C ASN A 198 -20.27 8.77 36.73
N PRO A 199 -20.79 8.43 37.92
CA PRO A 199 -22.12 8.86 38.33
C PRO A 199 -22.10 10.36 38.59
N THR A 200 -22.89 11.11 37.83
CA THR A 200 -23.19 12.52 38.07
C THR A 200 -23.86 12.66 39.46
N PRO A 201 -23.40 13.55 40.35
CA PRO A 201 -24.09 13.79 41.62
C PRO A 201 -25.42 14.50 41.36
N GLY A 202 -26.46 14.08 42.08
CA GLY A 202 -27.83 14.49 41.87
C GLY A 202 -28.09 15.99 42.06
N ALA A 203 -29.08 16.47 41.31
CA ALA A 203 -29.82 17.69 41.61
C ALA A 203 -31.25 17.27 41.96
N THR A 204 -31.52 17.18 43.27
CA THR A 204 -32.87 17.17 43.83
C THR A 204 -33.38 18.60 43.95
N SER A 205 -34.61 18.81 43.45
CA SER A 205 -35.62 19.83 43.82
C SER A 205 -35.23 21.30 43.82
#